data_AF-A0A9X6SUU7-F1
#
_entry.id   AF-A0A9X6SUU7-F1
#
_cell.length_a   1.000
_cell.length_b   1.000
_cell.length_c   1.000
_cell.angle_alpha   90.00
_cell.angle_beta   90.00
_cell.angle_gamma   90.00
#
_symmetry.space_group_name_H-M   'P 1'
#
loop_
_entity.id
_entity.type
_entity.pdbx_description
1 polymer ?
#
loop_
_entity_poly.entity_id
_entity_poly.type
_entity_poly.pdbx_seq_one_letter_code
_entity_poly.pdbx_strand_id
1 'polypeptide(L)'
;MNLIKIKVTALCFVLFLSACSPAQNDYDFKNDKDGYLEAVAEKEYLINKELEEVEDTSISVDERKKYIDKAISIMKEAKKISAPSEYKTADKEYEKYLDLFAKLVDEAKGNLKNVTAVHKSFSEKDLEKLVKQYEAFEKSLGSDAKESLIKKQREHRRVTQEEYIDVVRVEIRKFYDCFGDGKLSERSSYEIKTLEKNAREHLYKISGTVPPKKFDDAEKKYREAEKKFHELLDLLYFDPEMKESKTAEKVPVLFDEGMKLNNEFMDMLIKDK
;
A
#
# COMPACT_ATOMS: atom_id res chain seq x y z
N MET A 1 -9.75 -44.84 -13.38
CA MET A 1 -8.53 -44.02 -13.15
C MET A 1 -8.98 -42.56 -13.14
N ASN A 2 -9.18 -41.92 -11.98
CA ASN A 2 -8.18 -41.33 -11.07
C ASN A 2 -7.37 -40.22 -11.80
N LEU A 3 -7.27 -38.95 -11.38
CA LEU A 3 -7.41 -38.25 -10.09
C LEU A 3 -7.80 -36.75 -10.33
N ILE A 4 -8.75 -36.16 -9.58
CA ILE A 4 -8.54 -35.28 -8.40
C ILE A 4 -7.50 -34.14 -8.59
N LYS A 5 -7.96 -32.87 -8.65
CA LYS A 5 -7.81 -31.89 -7.55
C LYS A 5 -8.60 -30.58 -7.80
N ILE A 6 -9.46 -30.29 -6.82
CA ILE A 6 -10.31 -29.11 -6.59
C ILE A 6 -9.49 -27.99 -5.92
N LYS A 7 -9.93 -26.72 -6.07
CA LYS A 7 -10.20 -25.65 -5.05
C LYS A 7 -9.91 -24.29 -5.68
N VAL A 8 -10.88 -23.52 -6.17
CA VAL A 8 -11.84 -22.63 -5.45
C VAL A 8 -11.11 -21.68 -4.49
N THR A 9 -10.85 -20.46 -4.97
CA THR A 9 -10.31 -19.34 -4.20
C THR A 9 -11.28 -18.17 -4.29
N ALA A 10 -12.33 -18.22 -3.47
CA ALA A 10 -13.21 -17.09 -3.18
C ALA A 10 -13.98 -17.40 -1.90
N LEU A 11 -13.62 -16.77 -0.78
CA LEU A 11 -14.51 -15.92 0.03
C LEU A 11 -13.80 -15.53 1.33
N CYS A 12 -13.81 -14.23 1.61
CA CYS A 12 -13.49 -13.68 2.91
C CYS A 12 -14.65 -13.90 3.90
N PHE A 13 -14.29 -13.91 5.19
CA PHE A 13 -14.97 -13.29 6.34
C PHE A 13 -15.95 -14.05 7.28
N VAL A 14 -15.56 -14.00 8.57
CA VAL A 14 -16.31 -13.98 9.85
C VAL A 14 -16.90 -15.33 10.31
N LEU A 15 -16.48 -15.91 11.44
CA LEU A 15 -16.89 -15.51 12.81
C LEU A 15 -15.82 -15.82 13.88
N PHE A 16 -15.44 -14.77 14.61
CA PHE A 16 -14.89 -14.80 15.97
C PHE A 16 -16.02 -15.03 16.98
N LEU A 17 -15.79 -15.87 18.00
CA LEU A 17 -16.24 -15.76 19.40
C LEU A 17 -15.35 -16.78 20.18
N SER A 18 -14.78 -16.56 21.36
CA SER A 18 -14.84 -15.50 22.37
C SER A 18 -13.90 -15.89 23.53
N ALA A 19 -13.11 -14.94 24.08
CA ALA A 19 -12.70 -14.75 25.49
C ALA A 19 -11.34 -13.99 25.53
N CYS A 20 -11.34 -12.68 25.83
CA CYS A 20 -11.10 -12.08 27.16
C CYS A 20 -9.67 -12.37 27.68
N SER A 21 -8.76 -11.42 27.92
CA SER A 21 -8.91 -10.10 28.56
C SER A 21 -7.59 -9.30 28.43
N PRO A 22 -7.54 -7.99 28.78
CA PRO A 22 -6.37 -7.15 28.59
C PRO A 22 -5.42 -7.27 29.79
N ALA A 23 -4.20 -7.76 29.56
CA ALA A 23 -3.12 -7.65 30.53
C ALA A 23 -2.03 -6.75 29.96
N GLN A 24 -2.08 -5.47 30.37
CA GLN A 24 -0.85 -4.72 30.61
C GLN A 24 0.04 -5.59 31.50
N ASN A 25 1.16 -6.05 30.97
CA ASN A 25 2.28 -6.56 31.74
C ASN A 25 3.53 -6.24 30.94
N ASP A 26 4.55 -5.73 31.61
CA ASP A 26 5.89 -5.48 31.09
C ASP A 26 6.38 -6.68 30.25
N TYR A 27 6.28 -6.57 28.92
CA TYR A 27 6.67 -7.62 27.99
C TYR A 27 8.19 -7.55 27.77
N ASP A 28 8.91 -8.53 28.29
CA ASP A 28 10.35 -8.69 28.11
C ASP A 28 10.64 -9.13 26.66
N PHE A 29 10.89 -8.17 25.78
CA PHE A 29 10.99 -8.30 24.31
C PHE A 29 12.12 -9.21 23.78
N LYS A 30 12.85 -9.93 24.63
CA LYS A 30 14.00 -10.73 24.20
C LYS A 30 13.58 -12.17 23.94
N ASN A 31 13.36 -12.49 22.66
CA ASN A 31 13.16 -13.84 22.07
C ASN A 31 11.71 -14.29 21.80
N ASP A 32 10.74 -13.39 21.76
CA ASP A 32 9.40 -13.72 21.25
C ASP A 32 9.35 -13.52 19.72
N LYS A 33 8.76 -14.49 19.01
CA LYS A 33 8.53 -14.43 17.55
C LYS A 33 7.73 -13.18 17.19
N ASP A 34 6.74 -12.85 18.00
CA ASP A 34 5.89 -11.68 17.76
C ASP A 34 6.67 -10.38 17.97
N GLY A 35 7.51 -10.33 19.01
CA GLY A 35 8.38 -9.19 19.31
C GLY A 35 9.41 -8.90 18.22
N TYR A 36 9.96 -9.95 17.58
CA TYR A 36 10.82 -9.80 16.41
C TYR A 36 10.08 -9.17 15.22
N LEU A 37 8.90 -9.69 14.88
CA LEU A 37 8.11 -9.19 13.75
C LEU A 37 7.61 -7.76 13.99
N GLU A 38 7.26 -7.42 15.24
CA GLU A 38 6.91 -6.04 15.64
C GLU A 38 8.08 -5.09 15.44
N ALA A 39 9.28 -5.45 15.92
CA ALA A 39 10.47 -4.61 15.78
C ALA A 39 10.85 -4.40 14.29
N VAL A 40 10.71 -5.43 13.45
CA VAL A 40 10.91 -5.30 12.00
C VAL A 40 9.87 -4.36 11.39
N ALA A 41 8.59 -4.55 11.70
CA ALA A 41 7.51 -3.72 11.17
C ALA A 41 7.66 -2.24 11.56
N GLU A 42 8.02 -1.96 12.82
CA GLU A 42 8.27 -0.62 13.32
C GLU A 42 9.43 0.04 12.56
N LYS A 43 10.56 -0.66 12.42
CA LYS A 43 11.75 -0.10 11.74
C LYS A 43 11.48 0.14 10.26
N GLU A 44 10.79 -0.76 9.57
CA GLU A 44 10.39 -0.54 8.18
C GLU A 44 9.42 0.61 8.02
N TYR A 45 8.48 0.80 8.95
CA TYR A 45 7.62 1.97 8.95
C TYR A 45 8.44 3.26 9.09
N LEU A 46 9.35 3.33 10.05
CA LEU A 46 10.22 4.49 10.25
C LEU A 46 11.10 4.77 9.02
N ILE A 47 11.66 3.74 8.38
CA ILE A 47 12.41 3.89 7.12
C ILE A 47 11.52 4.49 6.04
N ASN A 48 10.33 3.95 5.83
CA ASN A 48 9.40 4.42 4.80
C ASN A 48 8.98 5.87 5.04
N LYS A 49 8.73 6.25 6.31
CA LYS A 49 8.37 7.61 6.68
C LYS A 49 9.48 8.62 6.32
N GLU A 50 10.72 8.31 6.64
CA GLU A 50 11.84 9.19 6.27
C GLU A 50 12.01 9.25 4.75
N LEU A 51 11.79 8.14 4.02
CA LEU A 51 11.89 8.11 2.56
C LEU A 51 10.72 8.82 1.85
N GLU A 52 9.54 8.91 2.46
CA GLU A 52 8.43 9.70 1.93
C GLU A 52 8.80 11.19 1.86
N GLU A 53 9.43 11.72 2.91
CA GLU A 53 9.97 13.09 2.94
C GLU A 53 11.06 13.31 1.88
N VAL A 54 11.83 12.27 1.55
CA VAL A 54 12.84 12.33 0.48
C VAL A 54 12.20 12.51 -0.90
N GLU A 55 10.97 12.06 -1.10
CA GLU A 55 10.24 12.22 -2.36
C GLU A 55 9.58 13.60 -2.51
N ASP A 56 9.49 14.39 -1.44
CA ASP A 56 8.97 15.76 -1.51
C ASP A 56 9.97 16.68 -2.22
N THR A 57 9.65 17.03 -3.47
CA THR A 57 10.45 17.97 -4.28
C THR A 57 10.23 19.44 -3.94
N SER A 58 9.33 19.75 -2.99
CA SER A 58 9.10 21.12 -2.52
C SER A 58 10.15 21.58 -1.50
N ILE A 59 10.79 20.63 -0.79
CA ILE A 59 11.86 20.89 0.18
C ILE A 59 13.25 20.89 -0.47
N SER A 60 14.23 21.46 0.25
CA SER A 60 15.60 21.62 -0.27
C SER A 60 16.33 20.28 -0.44
N VAL A 61 17.24 20.19 -1.40
CA VAL A 61 18.09 18.99 -1.59
C VAL A 61 18.89 18.64 -0.34
N ASP A 62 19.38 19.63 0.40
CA ASP A 62 20.15 19.38 1.63
C ASP A 62 19.28 18.79 2.74
N GLU A 63 18.00 19.19 2.82
CA GLU A 63 17.04 18.62 3.74
C GLU A 63 16.66 17.18 3.37
N ARG A 64 16.42 16.92 2.07
CA ARG A 64 16.21 15.56 1.54
C ARG A 64 17.40 14.64 1.83
N LYS A 65 18.63 15.14 1.72
CA LYS A 65 19.84 14.39 2.09
C LYS A 65 19.88 14.02 3.57
N LYS A 66 19.38 14.88 4.47
CA LYS A 66 19.28 14.56 5.91
C LYS A 66 18.27 13.44 6.16
N TYR A 67 17.15 13.43 5.45
CA TYR A 67 16.15 12.35 5.53
C TYR A 67 16.74 11.01 5.04
N ILE A 68 17.53 11.01 3.97
CA ILE A 68 18.29 9.84 3.55
C ILE A 68 19.24 9.34 4.66
N ASP A 69 20.02 10.23 5.27
CA ASP A 69 20.96 9.86 6.34
C ASP A 69 20.25 9.23 7.54
N LYS A 70 19.08 9.74 7.90
CA LYS A 70 18.23 9.16 8.95
C LYS A 70 17.71 7.78 8.54
N ALA A 71 17.18 7.61 7.33
CA ALA A 71 16.73 6.32 6.82
C ALA A 71 17.84 5.26 6.87
N ILE A 72 19.05 5.60 6.40
CA ILE A 72 20.23 4.71 6.47
C ILE A 72 20.61 4.39 7.92
N SER A 73 20.50 5.35 8.84
CA SER A 73 20.74 5.10 10.26
C SER A 73 19.74 4.10 10.84
N ILE A 74 18.45 4.23 10.50
CA ILE A 74 17.40 3.31 10.95
C ILE A 74 17.63 1.91 10.37
N MET A 75 18.04 1.79 9.09
CA MET A 75 18.42 0.50 8.49
C MET A 75 19.56 -0.17 9.27
N LYS A 76 20.59 0.59 9.69
CA LYS A 76 21.69 0.06 10.52
C LYS A 76 21.23 -0.37 11.91
N GLU A 77 20.20 0.26 12.47
CA GLU A 77 19.58 -0.17 13.73
C GLU A 77 18.72 -1.41 13.55
N ALA A 78 17.97 -1.52 12.45
CA ALA A 78 17.13 -2.66 12.14
C ALA A 78 17.94 -3.95 12.02
N LYS A 79 19.18 -3.89 11.52
CA LYS A 79 20.12 -5.02 11.53
C LYS A 79 20.54 -5.51 12.92
N LYS A 80 20.22 -4.77 13.99
CA LYS A 80 20.54 -5.16 15.38
C LYS A 80 19.37 -5.81 16.09
N ILE A 81 18.23 -5.98 15.41
CA ILE A 81 17.07 -6.69 15.97
C ILE A 81 17.48 -8.15 16.22
N SER A 82 17.23 -8.65 17.42
CA SER A 82 17.61 -10.02 17.79
C SER A 82 16.57 -11.01 17.29
N ALA A 83 16.90 -11.77 16.23
CA ALA A 83 16.01 -12.81 15.73
C ALA A 83 15.97 -14.05 16.64
N PRO A 84 14.78 -14.64 16.87
CA PRO A 84 14.68 -15.96 17.48
C PRO A 84 15.30 -17.02 16.57
N SER A 85 15.67 -18.17 17.14
CA SER A 85 16.40 -19.25 16.45
C SER A 85 15.74 -19.68 15.13
N GLU A 86 14.41 -19.73 15.09
CA GLU A 86 13.63 -20.13 13.94
C GLU A 86 13.69 -19.12 12.78
N TYR A 87 13.89 -17.83 13.06
CA TYR A 87 13.96 -16.78 12.05
C TYR A 87 15.38 -16.38 11.68
N LYS A 88 16.41 -17.04 12.20
CA LYS A 88 17.82 -16.72 11.89
C LYS A 88 18.15 -16.69 10.40
N THR A 89 17.53 -17.56 9.59
CA THR A 89 17.74 -17.53 8.14
C THR A 89 17.05 -16.33 7.51
N ALA A 90 15.81 -16.05 7.92
CA ALA A 90 15.06 -14.89 7.45
C ALA A 90 15.77 -13.57 7.82
N ASP A 91 16.24 -13.46 9.06
CA ASP A 91 16.99 -12.31 9.57
C ASP A 91 18.24 -12.02 8.73
N LYS A 92 19.00 -13.04 8.33
CA LYS A 92 20.14 -12.86 7.41
C LYS A 92 19.71 -12.35 6.02
N GLU A 93 18.57 -12.79 5.49
CA GLU A 93 18.06 -12.27 4.23
C GLU A 93 17.53 -10.83 4.39
N TYR A 94 17.00 -10.49 5.55
CA TYR A 94 16.59 -9.13 5.91
C TYR A 94 17.79 -8.18 6.05
N GLU A 95 18.88 -8.60 6.71
CA GLU A 95 20.12 -7.82 6.78
C GLU A 95 20.69 -7.52 5.38
N LYS A 96 20.70 -8.52 4.48
CA LYS A 96 21.14 -8.33 3.09
C LYS A 96 20.23 -7.37 2.33
N TYR A 97 18.92 -7.44 2.55
CA TYR A 97 17.96 -6.49 1.99
C TYR A 97 18.29 -5.06 2.45
N LEU A 98 18.49 -4.86 3.75
CA LEU A 98 18.81 -3.55 4.32
C LEU A 98 20.16 -3.01 3.82
N ASP A 99 21.18 -3.86 3.68
CA ASP A 99 22.48 -3.46 3.12
C ASP A 99 22.38 -3.03 1.66
N LEU A 100 21.62 -3.79 0.85
CA LEU A 100 21.36 -3.43 -0.53
C LEU A 100 20.56 -2.13 -0.62
N PHE A 101 19.52 -1.97 0.20
CA PHE A 101 18.67 -0.80 0.17
C PHE A 101 19.44 0.46 0.60
N ALA A 102 20.19 0.39 1.70
CA ALA A 102 21.02 1.48 2.19
C ALA A 102 22.03 1.93 1.12
N LYS A 103 22.65 0.97 0.42
CA LYS A 103 23.57 1.26 -0.68
C LYS A 103 22.87 2.03 -1.81
N LEU A 104 21.71 1.57 -2.27
CA LEU A 104 20.99 2.20 -3.37
C LEU A 104 20.54 3.63 -3.00
N VAL A 105 20.01 3.82 -1.79
CA VAL A 105 19.58 5.14 -1.32
C VAL A 105 20.77 6.10 -1.17
N ASP A 106 21.92 5.62 -0.69
CA ASP A 106 23.16 6.42 -0.60
C ASP A 106 23.73 6.79 -1.99
N GLU A 107 23.68 5.87 -2.96
CA GLU A 107 24.05 6.16 -4.35
C GLU A 107 23.11 7.21 -4.95
N ALA A 108 21.81 7.13 -4.68
CA ALA A 108 20.84 8.13 -5.13
C ALA A 108 21.05 9.50 -4.44
N LYS A 109 21.47 9.51 -3.17
CA LYS A 109 21.84 10.72 -2.44
C LYS A 109 22.90 11.55 -3.17
N GLY A 110 23.90 10.89 -3.74
CA GLY A 110 24.96 11.53 -4.53
C GLY A 110 24.47 12.20 -5.81
N ASN A 111 23.34 11.73 -6.35
CA ASN A 111 22.77 12.15 -7.64
C ASN A 111 21.54 13.05 -7.50
N LEU A 112 21.15 13.40 -6.27
CA LEU A 112 19.96 14.19 -5.96
C LEU A 112 19.98 15.57 -6.62
N LYS A 113 18.87 15.92 -7.29
CA LYS A 113 18.61 17.23 -7.89
C LYS A 113 17.28 17.79 -7.39
N ASN A 114 17.13 19.11 -7.38
CA ASN A 114 15.95 19.81 -6.83
C ASN A 114 14.60 19.28 -7.34
N VAL A 115 14.52 18.80 -8.58
CA VAL A 115 13.26 18.38 -9.22
C VAL A 115 13.18 16.88 -9.53
N THR A 116 14.08 16.08 -8.96
CA THR A 116 14.12 14.63 -9.22
C THR A 116 13.81 13.87 -7.95
N ALA A 117 12.71 13.12 -7.99
CA ALA A 117 12.32 12.12 -7.01
C ALA A 117 13.42 11.04 -6.87
N VAL A 118 13.68 10.53 -5.67
CA VAL A 118 14.85 9.66 -5.41
C VAL A 118 14.70 8.31 -6.09
N HIS A 119 13.51 7.72 -6.07
CA HIS A 119 13.26 6.46 -6.77
C HIS A 119 13.60 6.51 -8.27
N LYS A 120 13.59 7.69 -8.92
CA LYS A 120 13.98 7.85 -10.33
C LYS A 120 15.48 7.63 -10.57
N SER A 121 16.28 7.58 -9.51
CA SER A 121 17.71 7.28 -9.57
C SER A 121 17.98 5.77 -9.55
N PHE A 122 16.98 4.94 -9.23
CA PHE A 122 17.12 3.49 -9.23
C PHE A 122 16.93 2.93 -10.63
N SER A 123 17.84 2.06 -11.06
CA SER A 123 17.64 1.30 -12.29
C SER A 123 16.59 0.20 -12.06
N GLU A 124 15.87 -0.20 -13.12
CA GLU A 124 14.94 -1.34 -13.05
C GLU A 124 15.64 -2.60 -12.52
N LYS A 125 16.89 -2.83 -12.92
CA LYS A 125 17.71 -3.96 -12.46
C LYS A 125 18.00 -3.90 -10.96
N ASP A 126 18.17 -2.72 -10.40
CA ASP A 126 18.40 -2.55 -8.96
C ASP A 126 17.11 -2.72 -8.16
N LEU A 127 16.00 -2.22 -8.68
CA LEU A 127 14.66 -2.48 -8.13
C LEU A 127 14.34 -3.98 -8.14
N GLU A 128 14.60 -4.70 -9.24
CA GLU A 128 14.40 -6.14 -9.32
C GLU A 128 15.23 -6.90 -8.28
N LYS A 129 16.49 -6.51 -8.06
CA LYS A 129 17.35 -7.13 -7.04
C LYS A 129 16.79 -6.87 -5.65
N LEU A 130 16.34 -5.65 -5.38
CA LEU A 130 15.77 -5.26 -4.10
C LEU A 130 14.52 -6.09 -3.79
N VAL A 131 13.61 -6.20 -4.77
CA VAL A 131 12.39 -7.03 -4.67
C VAL A 131 12.75 -8.49 -4.41
N LYS A 132 13.65 -9.09 -5.21
CA LYS A 132 14.06 -10.50 -5.04
C LYS A 132 14.67 -10.76 -3.66
N GLN A 133 15.42 -9.81 -3.11
CA GLN A 133 16.03 -9.96 -1.80
C GLN A 133 14.98 -9.86 -0.67
N TYR A 134 14.00 -8.96 -0.79
CA TYR A 134 12.89 -8.88 0.14
C TYR A 134 11.98 -10.12 0.07
N GLU A 135 11.70 -10.64 -1.13
CA GLU A 135 10.98 -11.89 -1.33
C GLU A 135 11.70 -13.09 -0.69
N ALA A 136 13.03 -13.12 -0.73
CA ALA A 136 13.82 -14.16 -0.07
C ALA A 136 13.68 -14.11 1.46
N PHE A 137 13.61 -12.91 2.03
CA PHE A 137 13.30 -12.70 3.45
C PHE A 137 11.90 -13.22 3.79
N GLU A 138 10.87 -12.74 3.09
CA GLU A 138 9.48 -13.17 3.33
C GLU A 138 9.30 -14.69 3.18
N LYS A 139 9.93 -15.28 2.16
CA LYS A 139 9.90 -16.73 1.96
C LYS A 139 10.54 -17.50 3.10
N SER A 140 11.61 -16.96 3.68
CA SER A 140 12.35 -17.57 4.78
C SER A 140 11.62 -17.44 6.12
N LEU A 141 10.72 -16.46 6.28
CA LEU A 141 9.84 -16.33 7.45
C LEU A 141 8.78 -17.43 7.52
N GLY A 142 8.27 -17.85 6.37
CA GLY A 142 7.09 -18.73 6.27
C GLY A 142 5.77 -17.97 6.23
N SER A 143 4.69 -18.64 5.79
CA SER A 143 3.38 -18.01 5.51
C SER A 143 2.79 -17.26 6.69
N ASP A 144 2.77 -17.90 7.85
CA ASP A 144 2.04 -17.39 9.02
C ASP A 144 2.76 -16.17 9.61
N ALA A 145 4.10 -16.22 9.64
CA ALA A 145 4.94 -15.11 10.07
C ALA A 145 4.90 -13.94 9.06
N LYS A 146 4.88 -14.23 7.76
CA LYS A 146 4.68 -13.22 6.72
C LYS A 146 3.34 -12.51 6.89
N GLU A 147 2.24 -13.25 7.09
CA GLU A 147 0.92 -12.65 7.31
C GLU A 147 0.88 -11.79 8.58
N SER A 148 1.49 -12.28 9.67
CA SER A 148 1.64 -11.50 10.91
C SER A 148 2.44 -10.21 10.68
N LEU A 149 3.57 -10.30 9.98
CA LEU A 149 4.40 -9.13 9.63
C LEU A 149 3.61 -8.10 8.81
N ILE A 150 2.91 -8.53 7.77
CA ILE A 150 2.06 -7.65 6.93
C ILE A 150 1.01 -6.95 7.79
N LYS A 151 0.38 -7.66 8.72
CA LYS A 151 -0.60 -7.08 9.64
C LYS A 151 0.04 -6.01 10.53
N LYS A 152 1.20 -6.28 11.10
CA LYS A 152 1.94 -5.33 11.95
C LYS A 152 2.41 -4.09 11.18
N GLN A 153 2.97 -4.29 9.98
CA GLN A 153 3.30 -3.20 9.05
C GLN A 153 2.07 -2.33 8.76
N ARG A 154 0.91 -2.95 8.55
CA ARG A 154 -0.36 -2.24 8.37
C ARG A 154 -0.77 -1.46 9.63
N GLU A 155 -0.61 -2.03 10.83
CA GLU A 155 -0.93 -1.34 12.09
C GLU A 155 -0.08 -0.07 12.29
N HIS A 156 1.23 -0.09 12.00
CA HIS A 156 2.09 1.10 12.11
C HIS A 156 1.75 2.20 11.09
N ARG A 157 1.14 1.84 9.96
CA ARG A 157 0.74 2.78 8.90
C ARG A 157 -0.65 3.39 9.12
N ARG A 158 -1.38 2.98 10.16
CA ARG A 158 -2.72 3.51 10.41
C ARG A 158 -2.66 5.00 10.67
N VAL A 159 -3.45 5.75 9.90
CA VAL A 159 -3.62 7.19 10.11
C VAL A 159 -4.72 7.46 11.12
N THR A 160 -4.80 8.69 11.61
CA THR A 160 -5.89 9.12 12.49
C THR A 160 -7.24 9.08 11.76
N GLN A 161 -8.33 9.09 12.53
CA GLN A 161 -9.67 9.20 11.94
C GLN A 161 -9.84 10.44 11.08
N GLU A 162 -9.33 11.59 11.54
CA GLU A 162 -9.47 12.87 10.85
C GLU A 162 -8.71 12.85 9.52
N GLU A 163 -7.46 12.37 9.54
CA GLU A 163 -6.65 12.20 8.33
C GLU A 163 -7.29 11.23 7.35
N TYR A 164 -7.77 10.06 7.80
CA TYR A 164 -8.40 9.08 6.92
C TYR A 164 -9.64 9.65 6.23
N ILE A 165 -10.54 10.28 7.00
CA ILE A 165 -11.77 10.88 6.47
C ILE A 165 -11.44 12.00 5.48
N ASP A 166 -10.44 12.83 5.79
CA ASP A 166 -10.05 13.92 4.91
C ASP A 166 -9.48 13.39 3.58
N VAL A 167 -8.53 12.45 3.63
CA VAL A 167 -7.95 11.81 2.44
C VAL A 167 -9.04 11.18 1.59
N VAL A 168 -9.90 10.35 2.18
CA VAL A 168 -11.00 9.68 1.47
C VAL A 168 -11.89 10.72 0.79
N ARG A 169 -12.35 11.73 1.53
CA ARG A 169 -13.28 12.76 1.02
C ARG A 169 -12.65 13.56 -0.12
N VAL A 170 -11.39 13.95 0.02
CA VAL A 170 -10.68 14.76 -0.98
C VAL A 170 -10.41 13.95 -2.24
N GLU A 171 -9.84 12.76 -2.09
CA GLU A 171 -9.39 11.96 -3.22
C GLU A 171 -10.56 11.33 -3.98
N ILE A 172 -11.65 10.92 -3.31
CA ILE A 172 -12.83 10.38 -4.02
C ILE A 172 -13.54 11.46 -4.84
N ARG A 173 -13.56 12.71 -4.34
CA ARG A 173 -14.10 13.83 -5.08
C ARG A 173 -13.26 14.11 -6.33
N LYS A 174 -11.93 14.15 -6.20
CA LYS A 174 -11.03 14.34 -7.35
C LYS A 174 -11.15 13.19 -8.36
N PHE A 175 -11.33 11.96 -7.89
CA PHE A 175 -11.66 10.83 -8.75
C PHE A 175 -12.93 11.11 -9.56
N TYR A 176 -14.04 11.52 -8.94
CA TYR A 176 -15.27 11.86 -9.67
C TYR A 176 -15.11 13.05 -10.62
N ASP A 177 -14.34 14.08 -10.22
CA ASP A 177 -14.08 15.25 -11.04
C ASP A 177 -13.36 14.89 -12.36
N CYS A 178 -12.60 13.79 -12.41
CA CYS A 178 -12.00 13.29 -13.65
C CYS A 178 -13.05 12.98 -14.73
N PHE A 179 -14.21 12.46 -14.31
CA PHE A 179 -15.32 12.07 -15.20
C PHE A 179 -16.22 13.24 -15.58
N GLY A 180 -16.18 14.36 -14.84
CA GLY A 180 -16.90 15.58 -15.16
C GLY A 180 -18.42 15.37 -15.29
N ASP A 181 -18.98 15.73 -16.44
CA ASP A 181 -20.41 15.55 -16.76
C ASP A 181 -20.76 14.13 -17.28
N GLY A 182 -19.79 13.21 -17.30
CA GLY A 182 -19.98 11.84 -17.76
C GLY A 182 -19.99 11.67 -19.29
N LYS A 183 -19.82 12.73 -20.08
CA LYS A 183 -19.77 12.65 -21.56
C LYS A 183 -18.39 12.22 -22.05
N LEU A 184 -18.07 10.95 -21.84
CA LEU A 184 -16.78 10.39 -22.25
C LEU A 184 -16.67 10.24 -23.78
N SER A 185 -17.79 10.05 -24.50
CA SER A 185 -17.80 9.75 -25.94
C SER A 185 -17.38 10.93 -26.83
N GLU A 186 -17.38 12.14 -26.29
CA GLU A 186 -16.96 13.36 -27.00
C GLU A 186 -15.46 13.65 -26.80
N ARG A 187 -14.78 12.91 -25.92
CA ARG A 187 -13.37 13.09 -25.60
C ARG A 187 -12.48 12.31 -26.57
N SER A 188 -11.31 12.87 -26.88
CA SER A 188 -10.28 12.17 -27.64
C SER A 188 -9.68 11.01 -26.83
N SER A 189 -9.08 10.04 -27.52
CA SER A 189 -8.37 8.93 -26.86
C SER A 189 -7.23 9.39 -25.96
N TYR A 190 -6.58 10.51 -26.27
CA TYR A 190 -5.56 11.13 -25.42
C TYR A 190 -6.17 11.66 -24.10
N GLU A 191 -7.33 12.32 -24.19
CA GLU A 191 -8.04 12.83 -23.01
C GLU A 191 -8.53 11.69 -22.12
N ILE A 192 -9.06 10.60 -22.71
CA ILE A 192 -9.51 9.42 -21.95
C ILE A 192 -8.33 8.74 -21.25
N LYS A 193 -7.19 8.57 -21.91
CA LYS A 193 -5.98 8.01 -21.26
C LYS A 193 -5.45 8.90 -20.14
N THR A 194 -5.51 10.22 -20.32
CA THR A 194 -5.08 11.17 -19.28
C THR A 194 -6.02 11.14 -18.08
N LEU A 195 -7.33 11.11 -18.32
CA LEU A 195 -8.37 10.92 -17.31
C LEU A 195 -8.13 9.62 -16.54
N GLU A 196 -8.01 8.50 -17.25
CA GLU A 196 -7.85 7.18 -16.66
C GLU A 196 -6.64 7.11 -15.72
N LYS A 197 -5.49 7.64 -16.17
CA LYS A 197 -4.28 7.72 -15.35
C LYS A 197 -4.51 8.55 -14.08
N ASN A 198 -5.11 9.73 -14.21
CA ASN A 198 -5.37 10.62 -13.06
C ASN A 198 -6.36 9.98 -12.08
N ALA A 199 -7.43 9.37 -12.59
CA ALA A 199 -8.43 8.68 -11.78
C ALA A 199 -7.81 7.51 -11.00
N ARG A 200 -6.93 6.72 -11.61
CA ARG A 200 -6.19 5.67 -10.89
C ARG A 200 -5.34 6.22 -9.77
N GLU A 201 -4.65 7.34 -10.00
CA GLU A 201 -3.81 7.96 -8.97
C GLU A 201 -4.62 8.31 -7.71
N HIS A 202 -5.83 8.84 -7.88
CA HIS A 202 -6.74 9.16 -6.77
C HIS A 202 -7.22 7.91 -6.02
N LEU A 203 -7.60 6.84 -6.73
CA LEU A 203 -7.96 5.57 -6.09
C LEU A 203 -6.78 4.98 -5.31
N TYR A 204 -5.57 5.02 -5.88
CA TYR A 204 -4.36 4.53 -5.21
C TYR A 204 -4.05 5.29 -3.92
N LYS A 205 -4.28 6.61 -3.88
CA LYS A 205 -4.09 7.41 -2.65
C LYS A 205 -5.04 6.97 -1.54
N ILE A 206 -6.32 6.70 -1.86
CA ILE A 206 -7.27 6.19 -0.87
C ILE A 206 -6.84 4.78 -0.41
N SER A 207 -6.55 3.89 -1.36
CA SER A 207 -6.23 2.49 -1.11
C SER A 207 -4.90 2.26 -0.40
N GLY A 208 -3.95 3.20 -0.56
CA GLY A 208 -2.68 3.23 0.13
C GLY A 208 -2.77 3.81 1.55
N THR A 209 -3.86 4.51 1.88
CA THR A 209 -4.07 5.07 3.22
C THR A 209 -4.70 4.02 4.12
N VAL A 210 -4.00 3.61 5.17
CA VAL A 210 -4.51 2.60 6.09
C VAL A 210 -5.42 3.25 7.14
N PRO A 211 -6.70 2.87 7.23
CA PRO A 211 -7.63 3.48 8.19
C PRO A 211 -7.28 3.16 9.65
N PRO A 212 -7.81 3.92 10.63
CA PRO A 212 -7.87 3.47 12.01
C PRO A 212 -8.68 2.17 12.13
N LYS A 213 -8.35 1.34 13.12
CA LYS A 213 -8.93 -0.01 13.30
C LYS A 213 -10.46 -0.07 13.29
N LYS A 214 -11.11 0.96 13.81
CA LYS A 214 -12.58 1.03 13.84
C LYS A 214 -13.23 1.07 12.46
N PHE A 215 -12.51 1.51 11.42
CA PHE A 215 -13.02 1.55 10.05
C PHE A 215 -12.61 0.32 9.22
N ASP A 216 -12.07 -0.75 9.82
CA ASP A 216 -11.69 -1.97 9.08
C ASP A 216 -12.89 -2.58 8.31
N ASP A 217 -14.11 -2.48 8.84
CA ASP A 217 -15.32 -2.94 8.12
C ASP A 217 -15.75 -1.98 7.01
N ALA A 218 -15.62 -0.67 7.23
CA ALA A 218 -15.88 0.34 6.20
C ALA A 218 -14.88 0.19 5.03
N GLU A 219 -13.60 -0.10 5.31
CA GLU A 219 -12.60 -0.32 4.27
C GLU A 219 -12.97 -1.48 3.34
N LYS A 220 -13.49 -2.59 3.88
CA LYS A 220 -13.95 -3.71 3.04
C LYS A 220 -15.00 -3.25 2.04
N LYS A 221 -15.89 -2.35 2.47
CA LYS A 221 -16.91 -1.78 1.59
C LYS A 221 -16.31 -0.88 0.52
N TYR A 222 -15.31 -0.07 0.88
CA TYR A 222 -14.54 0.70 -0.09
C TYR A 222 -13.83 -0.21 -1.11
N ARG A 223 -13.24 -1.34 -0.70
CA ARG A 223 -12.60 -2.31 -1.62
C ARG A 223 -13.58 -2.87 -2.66
N GLU A 224 -14.86 -3.04 -2.31
CA GLU A 224 -15.89 -3.41 -3.28
C GLU A 224 -16.12 -2.32 -4.32
N ALA A 225 -16.19 -1.05 -3.88
CA ALA A 225 -16.34 0.11 -4.76
C ALA A 225 -15.12 0.29 -5.66
N GLU A 226 -13.92 0.24 -5.07
CA GLU A 226 -12.62 0.32 -5.74
C GLU A 226 -12.53 -0.69 -6.89
N LYS A 227 -12.97 -1.93 -6.66
CA LYS A 227 -12.99 -2.96 -7.69
C LYS A 227 -13.82 -2.56 -8.91
N LYS A 228 -15.01 -1.98 -8.70
CA LYS A 228 -15.87 -1.50 -9.79
C LYS A 228 -15.23 -0.34 -10.56
N PHE A 229 -14.61 0.60 -9.84
CA PHE A 229 -13.88 1.68 -10.48
C PHE A 229 -12.68 1.19 -11.27
N HIS A 230 -11.90 0.23 -10.77
CA HIS A 230 -10.79 -0.35 -11.53
C HIS A 230 -11.25 -1.14 -12.76
N GLU A 231 -12.32 -1.94 -12.66
CA GLU A 231 -12.91 -2.61 -13.82
C GLU A 231 -13.29 -1.60 -14.92
N LEU A 232 -13.85 -0.46 -14.54
CA LEU A 232 -14.16 0.64 -15.45
C LEU A 232 -12.90 1.25 -16.06
N LEU A 233 -11.88 1.54 -15.25
CA LEU A 233 -10.64 2.16 -15.75
C LEU A 233 -9.87 1.23 -16.68
N ASP A 234 -9.93 -0.09 -16.44
CA ASP A 234 -9.36 -1.10 -17.31
C ASP A 234 -10.03 -1.08 -18.69
N LEU A 235 -11.37 -0.95 -18.74
CA LEU A 235 -12.09 -0.80 -20.00
C LEU A 235 -11.64 0.46 -20.77
N LEU A 236 -11.51 1.61 -20.09
CA LEU A 236 -11.03 2.85 -20.71
C LEU A 236 -9.57 2.78 -21.16
N TYR A 237 -8.74 2.00 -20.46
CA TYR A 237 -7.36 1.77 -20.86
C TYR A 237 -7.27 0.96 -22.17
N PHE A 238 -8.07 -0.10 -22.29
CA PHE A 238 -8.05 -0.99 -23.47
C PHE A 238 -8.80 -0.41 -24.67
N ASP A 239 -9.93 0.27 -24.44
CA ASP A 239 -10.78 0.87 -25.48
C ASP A 239 -11.07 2.36 -25.17
N PRO A 240 -10.05 3.23 -25.26
CA PRO A 240 -10.18 4.65 -24.92
C PRO A 240 -11.08 5.44 -25.89
N GLU A 241 -11.35 4.90 -27.08
CA GLU A 241 -12.28 5.50 -28.05
C GLU A 241 -13.71 4.98 -27.86
N MET A 242 -13.90 4.01 -26.95
CA MET A 242 -15.17 3.34 -26.65
C MET A 242 -15.90 2.87 -27.92
N LYS A 243 -15.12 2.36 -28.88
CA LYS A 243 -15.66 1.90 -30.17
C LYS A 243 -16.29 0.53 -30.06
N GLU A 244 -15.93 -0.25 -29.03
CA GLU A 244 -16.61 -1.49 -28.74
C GLU A 244 -17.95 -1.21 -28.05
N SER A 245 -19.04 -1.77 -28.58
CA SER A 245 -20.39 -1.55 -28.05
C SER A 245 -20.51 -1.89 -26.56
N LYS A 246 -19.73 -2.87 -26.09
CA LYS A 246 -19.71 -3.27 -24.67
C LYS A 246 -19.04 -2.25 -23.77
N THR A 247 -18.07 -1.47 -24.26
CA THR A 247 -17.36 -0.47 -23.44
C THR A 247 -18.28 0.69 -23.12
N ALA A 248 -18.89 1.28 -24.16
CA ALA A 248 -19.81 2.42 -24.02
C ALA A 248 -21.02 2.10 -23.12
N GLU A 249 -21.51 0.86 -23.15
CA GLU A 249 -22.63 0.41 -22.29
C GLU A 249 -22.19 0.09 -20.85
N LYS A 250 -21.00 -0.49 -20.65
CA LYS A 250 -20.54 -0.96 -19.33
C LYS A 250 -19.94 0.14 -18.46
N VAL A 251 -19.25 1.10 -19.05
CA VAL A 251 -18.56 2.16 -18.29
C VAL A 251 -19.53 2.92 -17.38
N PRO A 252 -20.70 3.41 -17.86
CA PRO A 252 -21.67 4.07 -16.97
C PRO A 252 -22.19 3.15 -15.86
N VAL A 253 -22.48 1.88 -16.17
CA VAL A 253 -23.00 0.91 -15.20
C VAL A 253 -21.99 0.66 -14.07
N LEU A 254 -20.71 0.44 -14.41
CA LEU A 254 -19.65 0.23 -13.42
C LEU A 254 -19.41 1.49 -12.58
N PHE A 255 -19.53 2.67 -13.17
CA PHE A 255 -19.43 3.94 -12.45
C PHE A 255 -20.54 4.06 -11.41
N ASP A 256 -21.79 3.84 -11.82
CA ASP A 256 -22.96 3.92 -10.92
C ASP A 256 -22.92 2.87 -9.80
N GLU A 257 -22.52 1.64 -10.12
CA GLU A 257 -22.32 0.58 -9.13
C GLU A 257 -21.24 0.96 -8.11
N GLY A 258 -20.09 1.45 -8.58
CA GLY A 258 -19.01 1.91 -7.72
C GLY A 258 -19.42 3.10 -6.85
N MET A 259 -20.15 4.07 -7.42
CA MET A 259 -20.69 5.22 -6.67
C MET A 259 -21.63 4.77 -5.57
N LYS A 260 -22.55 3.84 -5.85
CA LYS A 260 -23.46 3.29 -4.85
C LYS A 260 -22.70 2.65 -3.69
N LEU A 261 -21.73 1.79 -3.98
CA LEU A 261 -20.90 1.13 -2.97
C LEU A 261 -20.07 2.14 -2.16
N ASN A 262 -19.54 3.16 -2.83
CA ASN A 262 -18.80 4.22 -2.17
C ASN A 262 -19.69 5.05 -1.24
N ASN A 263 -20.94 5.34 -1.63
CA ASN A 263 -21.89 6.05 -0.75
C ASN A 263 -22.20 5.22 0.51
N GLU A 264 -22.39 3.91 0.37
CA GLU A 264 -22.55 3.00 1.53
C GLU A 264 -21.31 3.05 2.45
N PHE A 265 -20.11 3.07 1.87
CA PHE A 265 -18.86 3.26 2.63
C PHE A 265 -18.79 4.61 3.34
N MET A 266 -19.12 5.71 2.66
CA MET A 266 -19.11 7.06 3.25
C MET A 266 -20.11 7.16 4.41
N ASP A 267 -21.28 6.54 4.28
CA ASP A 267 -22.27 6.47 5.37
C ASP A 267 -21.73 5.72 6.59
N MET A 268 -20.94 4.65 6.39
CA MET A 268 -20.28 3.94 7.49
C MET A 268 -19.26 4.84 8.20
N LEU A 269 -18.46 5.62 7.47
CA LEU A 269 -17.51 6.56 8.07
C LEU A 269 -18.17 7.66 8.90
N ILE A 270 -19.39 8.08 8.53
CA ILE A 270 -20.15 9.12 9.24
C ILE A 270 -20.84 8.56 10.48
N LYS A 271 -21.39 7.34 10.42
CA LYS A 271 -22.08 6.69 11.56
C LYS A 271 -21.16 6.38 12.74
N ASP A 272 -19.86 6.25 12.47
CA ASP A 272 -18.82 5.94 13.44
C ASP A 272 -18.09 7.21 13.98
N LYS A 273 -18.65 8.42 13.73
CA LYS A 273 -18.24 9.69 14.36
C LYS A 273 -18.91 9.87 15.72
#